data_AF-A0A5K1A2R7-F1
#
_entry.id   AF-A0A5K1A2R7-F1
#
_cell.length_a   1.000
_cell.length_b   1.000
_cell.length_c   1.000
_cell.angle_alpha   90.00
_cell.angle_beta   90.00
_cell.angle_gamma   90.00
#
_symmetry.space_group_name_H-M   'P 1'
#
loop_
_entity.id
_entity.type
_entity.pdbx_description
1 polymer ?
#
loop_
_entity_poly.entity_id
_entity_poly.type
_entity_poly.pdbx_seq_one_letter_code
_entity_poly.pdbx_strand_id
1 'polypeptide(L)'
;NVRPSADNLPEDLASLLTSCWQEDPNSRPNFSQIVKILQDFLHTISPPTSAVSSHVFSSDNVLLPPESPGTSSLMAIRDNLGEMTKMKLASKSKGIFFCFKKCC
;
A
#
# COMPACT_ATOMS: atom_id res chain seq x y z
N ASN A 1 -6.67 -26.62 0.55
CA ASN A 1 -6.66 -25.56 1.59
C ASN A 1 -7.93 -25.68 2.41
N VAL A 2 -7.81 -25.91 3.71
CA VAL A 2 -8.95 -26.00 4.64
C VAL A 2 -9.21 -24.61 5.22
N ARG A 3 -10.48 -24.23 5.36
CA ARG A 3 -10.86 -22.97 5.99
C ARG A 3 -10.86 -23.11 7.50
N PRO A 4 -10.35 -22.10 8.24
CA PRO A 4 -10.40 -22.13 9.71
C PRO A 4 -11.84 -22.00 10.21
N SER A 5 -12.07 -22.38 11.47
CA SER A 5 -13.35 -22.17 12.16
C SER A 5 -13.63 -20.67 12.37
N ALA A 6 -14.91 -20.29 12.29
CA ALA A 6 -15.42 -18.94 12.54
C ALA A 6 -16.21 -18.84 13.86
N ASP A 7 -16.20 -19.88 14.69
CA ASP A 7 -17.13 -20.03 15.82
C ASP A 7 -16.82 -19.08 17.00
N ASN A 8 -15.61 -18.52 17.05
CA ASN A 8 -15.16 -17.62 18.13
C ASN A 8 -15.09 -16.16 17.69
N LEU A 9 -15.85 -15.79 16.66
CA LEU A 9 -15.89 -14.43 16.11
C LEU A 9 -17.22 -13.74 16.42
N PRO A 10 -17.25 -12.39 16.49
CA PRO A 10 -18.50 -11.65 16.48
C PRO A 10 -19.37 -12.07 15.29
N GLU A 11 -20.69 -12.10 15.50
CA GLU A 11 -21.65 -12.60 14.51
C GLU A 11 -21.48 -11.96 13.12
N ASP A 12 -21.30 -10.63 13.08
CA ASP A 12 -21.08 -9.89 11.83
C ASP A 12 -19.82 -10.33 11.08
N LEU A 13 -18.73 -10.60 11.81
CA LEU A 13 -17.47 -11.08 11.24
C LEU A 13 -17.55 -12.53 10.81
N ALA A 14 -18.20 -13.39 11.60
CA ALA A 14 -18.44 -14.78 11.23
C ALA A 14 -19.30 -14.88 9.96
N SER A 15 -20.38 -14.10 9.89
CA SER A 15 -21.27 -14.02 8.72
C SER A 15 -20.55 -13.49 7.48
N LEU A 16 -19.72 -12.44 7.63
CA LEU A 16 -18.91 -11.91 6.53
C LEU A 16 -17.93 -12.96 5.99
N LEU A 17 -17.16 -13.61 6.85
CA LEU A 17 -16.15 -14.59 6.44
C LEU A 17 -16.79 -15.80 5.78
N THR A 18 -17.86 -16.35 6.35
CA THR A 18 -18.60 -17.48 5.78
C THR A 18 -19.24 -17.15 4.43
N SER A 19 -19.67 -15.90 4.23
CA SER A 19 -20.16 -15.39 2.93
C SER A 19 -19.04 -15.26 1.89
N CYS A 20 -17.88 -14.72 2.27
CA CYS A 20 -16.68 -14.69 1.42
C CYS A 20 -16.19 -16.10 1.05
N TRP A 21 -16.53 -17.07 1.88
CA TRP A 21 -16.23 -18.47 1.73
C TRP A 21 -17.35 -19.26 1.02
N GLN A 22 -18.29 -18.63 0.31
CA GLN A 22 -19.20 -19.43 -0.52
C GLN A 22 -18.44 -20.16 -1.64
N GLU A 23 -18.81 -21.41 -1.91
CA GLU A 23 -18.19 -22.19 -2.99
C GLU A 23 -18.50 -21.53 -4.34
N ASP A 24 -19.79 -21.22 -4.55
CA ASP A 24 -20.27 -20.45 -5.70
C ASP A 24 -19.70 -19.02 -5.67
N PRO A 25 -18.99 -18.59 -6.74
CA PRO A 25 -18.45 -17.24 -6.85
C PRO A 25 -19.53 -16.13 -6.82
N ASN A 26 -20.73 -16.41 -7.34
CA ASN A 26 -21.80 -15.40 -7.42
C ASN A 26 -22.47 -15.16 -6.07
N SER A 27 -22.38 -16.14 -5.17
CA SER A 27 -22.86 -16.04 -3.79
C SER A 27 -21.90 -15.28 -2.88
N ARG A 28 -20.69 -14.93 -3.36
CA ARG A 28 -19.72 -14.16 -2.58
C ARG A 28 -20.06 -12.67 -2.64
N PRO A 29 -19.89 -11.93 -1.54
CA PRO A 29 -20.11 -10.49 -1.54
C PRO A 29 -19.06 -9.81 -2.42
N ASN A 30 -19.46 -8.73 -3.08
CA ASN A 30 -18.52 -7.85 -3.77
C ASN A 30 -17.75 -6.96 -2.78
N PHE A 31 -16.67 -6.34 -3.25
CA PHE A 31 -15.84 -5.50 -2.40
C PHE A 31 -16.59 -4.35 -1.72
N SER A 32 -17.56 -3.71 -2.41
CA SER A 32 -18.35 -2.63 -1.82
C SER A 32 -19.21 -3.12 -0.64
N GLN A 33 -19.78 -4.32 -0.75
CA GLN A 33 -20.53 -4.95 0.34
C GLN A 33 -19.62 -5.29 1.52
N ILE A 34 -18.43 -5.83 1.25
CA ILE A 34 -17.44 -6.15 2.29
C ILE A 34 -17.04 -4.89 3.06
N VAL A 35 -16.71 -3.80 2.35
CA VAL A 35 -16.34 -2.53 2.98
C VAL A 35 -17.45 -1.98 3.87
N LYS A 36 -18.71 -2.04 3.41
CA LYS A 36 -19.86 -1.57 4.19
C LYS A 36 -20.01 -2.35 5.51
N ILE A 37 -19.99 -3.69 5.45
CA ILE A 37 -20.12 -4.54 6.65
C ILE A 37 -18.99 -4.25 7.64
N LEU A 38 -17.76 -4.10 7.15
CA LEU A 38 -16.61 -3.77 7.99
C LEU A 38 -16.76 -2.41 8.66
N GLN A 39 -17.25 -1.39 7.95
CA GLN A 39 -17.51 -0.07 8.53
C GLN A 39 -18.58 -0.14 9.62
N ASP A 40 -19.69 -0.81 9.36
CA ASP A 40 -20.78 -0.99 10.33
C ASP A 40 -20.28 -1.71 11.60
N PHE A 41 -19.45 -2.74 11.44
CA PHE A 41 -18.80 -3.43 12.56
C PHE A 41 -17.87 -2.48 13.36
N LEU A 42 -17.05 -1.68 12.68
CA LEU A 42 -16.15 -0.72 13.32
C LEU A 42 -16.91 0.34 14.14
N HIS A 43 -18.06 0.80 13.64
CA HIS A 43 -18.93 1.73 14.36
C HIS A 43 -19.54 1.13 15.63
N THR A 44 -19.74 -0.20 15.64
CA THR A 44 -20.28 -0.92 16.80
C THR A 44 -19.22 -1.07 17.89
N ILE A 45 -17.96 -1.38 17.54
CA ILE A 45 -16.87 -1.56 18.51
C ILE A 45 -16.29 -0.24 19.02
N SER A 46 -16.34 0.81 18.21
CA SER A 46 -15.86 2.15 18.54
C SER A 46 -16.96 3.13 18.19
N PRO A 47 -17.95 3.33 19.08
CA PRO A 47 -18.90 4.42 18.89
C PRO A 47 -18.10 5.70 18.69
N PRO A 48 -18.47 6.57 17.74
CA PRO A 48 -17.74 7.81 17.52
C PRO A 48 -17.78 8.58 18.85
N THR A 49 -16.65 8.57 19.57
CA THR A 49 -16.45 9.45 20.71
C THR A 49 -16.65 10.84 20.15
N SER A 50 -17.76 11.47 20.55
CA SER A 50 -18.10 12.83 20.18
C SER A 50 -16.87 13.68 20.45
N ALA A 51 -16.11 13.96 19.39
CA ALA A 51 -14.92 14.76 19.47
C ALA A 51 -15.40 16.19 19.66
N VAL A 52 -15.65 16.55 20.92
CA VAL A 52 -15.59 17.95 21.30
C VAL A 52 -14.18 18.41 20.92
N SER A 53 -14.18 19.33 19.96
CA SER A 53 -13.02 20.00 19.39
C SER A 53 -12.05 20.49 20.47
N SER A 54 -10.85 19.89 20.51
CA SER A 54 -9.70 20.51 21.17
C SER A 54 -8.42 19.80 20.74
N HIS A 55 -7.83 20.21 19.61
CA HIS A 55 -6.47 20.75 19.59
C HIS A 55 -6.12 21.17 18.16
N VAL A 56 -6.22 22.47 17.91
CA VAL A 56 -5.53 23.11 16.78
C VAL A 56 -4.04 22.94 17.06
N PHE A 57 -3.36 22.03 16.37
CA PHE A 57 -1.90 22.11 16.26
C PHE A 57 -1.58 22.93 15.02
N SER A 58 -1.33 24.22 15.22
CA SER A 58 -0.51 24.98 14.27
C SER A 58 0.87 24.34 14.27
N SER A 59 1.20 23.57 13.24
CA SER A 59 2.58 23.19 12.98
C SER A 59 3.22 24.32 12.18
N ASP A 60 3.98 25.17 12.86
CA ASP A 60 4.95 26.03 12.18
C ASP A 60 5.97 25.12 11.48
N ASN A 61 6.03 25.20 10.15
CA ASN A 61 7.01 24.46 9.35
C ASN A 61 8.40 25.05 9.61
N VAL A 62 9.15 24.49 10.56
CA VAL A 62 10.56 24.82 10.73
C VAL A 62 11.33 24.27 9.53
N LEU A 63 11.85 25.20 8.71
CA LEU A 63 12.70 24.94 7.56
C LEU A 63 14.00 24.25 8.04
N LEU A 64 14.11 22.93 7.83
CA LEU A 64 15.39 22.25 8.01
C LEU A 64 16.33 22.67 6.87
N PRO A 65 17.62 22.97 7.15
CA PRO A 65 18.57 23.26 6.10
C PRO A 65 18.73 22.02 5.19
N PRO A 66 18.74 22.20 3.86
CA PRO A 66 18.97 21.09 2.95
C PRO A 66 20.47 20.78 2.85
N GLU A 67 20.73 19.54 2.42
CA GLU A 67 21.98 19.00 1.89
C GLU A 67 22.98 18.40 2.89
N SER A 68 22.86 17.09 3.05
CA SER A 68 23.96 16.23 3.52
C SER A 68 24.92 15.95 2.34
N PRO A 69 26.25 16.02 2.48
CA PRO A 69 27.22 16.07 1.36
C PRO A 69 27.38 14.81 0.46
N GLY A 70 26.52 13.82 0.55
CA GLY A 70 26.85 12.43 0.23
C GLY A 70 26.58 11.93 -1.18
N THR A 71 26.98 12.63 -2.25
CA THR A 71 27.03 12.04 -3.62
C THR A 71 28.33 12.37 -4.36
N SER A 72 29.06 13.40 -3.93
CA SER A 72 30.35 13.80 -4.50
C SER A 72 31.42 12.69 -4.37
N SER A 73 31.35 11.85 -3.32
CA SER A 73 32.26 10.72 -3.13
C SER A 73 32.21 9.65 -4.23
N LEU A 74 31.12 9.53 -5.00
CA LEU A 74 31.00 8.49 -6.05
C LEU A 74 31.62 8.88 -7.40
N MET A 75 31.89 10.16 -7.65
CA MET A 75 32.40 10.60 -8.97
C MET A 75 33.93 10.53 -9.09
N ALA A 76 34.66 10.24 -8.00
CA ALA A 76 36.13 10.30 -7.99
C ALA A 76 36.84 9.05 -8.55
N ILE A 77 36.13 7.95 -8.85
CA ILE A 77 36.77 6.66 -9.20
C ILE A 77 36.95 6.48 -10.72
N ARG A 78 36.52 7.43 -11.57
CA ARG A 78 36.45 7.17 -13.02
C ARG A 78 37.68 7.55 -13.85
N ASP A 79 38.71 8.17 -13.27
CA ASP A 79 39.84 8.71 -14.04
C ASP A 79 41.09 7.82 -14.11
N ASN A 80 41.01 6.52 -13.78
CA ASN A 80 42.19 5.63 -13.84
C ASN A 80 41.94 4.21 -14.37
N LEU A 81 41.32 4.09 -15.55
CA LEU A 81 41.51 2.88 -16.35
C LEU A 81 41.50 3.20 -17.85
N GLY A 82 42.63 3.72 -18.32
CA GLY A 82 42.99 3.70 -19.72
C GLY A 82 43.29 2.27 -20.19
N GLU A 83 43.02 2.06 -21.49
CA GLU A 83 43.49 0.98 -22.36
C GLU A 83 42.67 -0.32 -22.51
N MET A 84 42.12 -0.41 -23.73
CA MET A 84 42.13 -1.58 -24.63
C MET A 84 41.10 -2.71 -24.39
N THR A 85 39.97 -2.66 -25.11
CA THR A 85 39.66 -3.56 -26.26
C THR A 85 38.17 -3.51 -26.65
N LYS A 86 37.94 -3.10 -27.90
CA LYS A 86 36.92 -3.55 -28.88
C LYS A 86 35.87 -4.57 -28.37
N MET A 87 34.57 -4.23 -28.47
CA MET A 87 33.55 -4.97 -29.24
C MET A 87 32.11 -4.49 -28.94
N LYS A 88 31.54 -3.84 -29.97
CA LYS A 88 30.12 -3.66 -30.36
C LYS A 88 29.14 -4.72 -29.83
N LEU A 89 28.08 -4.31 -29.10
CA LEU A 89 26.70 -4.79 -29.36
C LEU A 89 25.61 -3.93 -28.67
N ALA A 90 24.82 -3.29 -29.54
CA ALA A 90 23.42 -2.88 -29.43
C ALA A 90 22.77 -2.56 -28.06
N SER A 91 22.41 -1.29 -27.91
CA SER A 91 21.41 -0.77 -26.98
C SER A 91 19.99 -1.19 -27.38
N LYS A 92 19.22 -1.75 -26.44
CA LYS A 92 17.75 -1.77 -26.51
C LYS A 92 17.15 -1.77 -25.12
N SER A 93 17.08 -0.58 -24.51
CA SER A 93 16.30 -0.31 -23.31
C SER A 93 14.87 0.06 -23.70
N LYS A 94 13.89 -0.81 -23.42
CA LYS A 94 12.46 -0.44 -23.37
C LYS A 94 11.73 -1.29 -22.33
N GLY A 95 11.96 -0.95 -21.06
CA GLY A 95 11.07 -1.33 -19.98
C GLY A 95 10.06 -0.21 -19.76
N ILE A 96 8.78 -0.47 -20.07
CA ILE A 96 7.63 0.31 -19.58
C ILE A 96 6.41 -0.63 -19.47
N PHE A 97 6.27 -1.34 -18.36
CA PHE A 97 4.96 -1.92 -17.99
C PHE A 97 4.15 -0.83 -17.29
N PHE A 98 3.25 -0.20 -18.04
CA PHE A 98 2.36 0.85 -17.53
C PHE A 98 0.92 0.42 -17.78
N CYS A 99 0.31 -0.31 -16.83
CA CYS A 99 -1.13 -0.59 -16.85
C CYS A 99 -1.65 -0.94 -15.45
N PHE A 100 -1.87 0.07 -14.60
CA PHE A 100 -2.90 0.06 -13.55
C PHE A 100 -3.33 1.49 -13.24
N LYS A 101 -4.17 2.07 -14.11
CA LYS A 101 -4.88 3.34 -13.84
C LYS A 101 -6.28 3.26 -14.43
N LYS A 102 -7.20 2.65 -13.69
CA LYS A 102 -8.60 3.11 -13.46
C LYS A 102 -9.39 2.00 -12.77
N CYS A 103 -9.62 2.18 -11.47
CA CYS A 103 -10.87 1.71 -10.87
C CYS A 103 -11.78 2.95 -10.83
N CYS A 104 -12.98 2.80 -11.40
CA CYS A 104 -14.08 3.73 -11.21
C CYS A 104 -14.81 3.39 -9.91
#